data_AF-A0A1W9R2Y5-F1
#
_entry.id   AF-A0A1W9R2Y5-F1
#
_cell.length_a   1.000
_cell.length_b   1.000
_cell.length_c   1.000
_cell.angle_alpha   90.00
_cell.angle_beta   90.00
_cell.angle_gamma   90.00
#
_symmetry.space_group_name_H-M   'P 1'
#
loop_
_entity.id
_entity.type
_entity.pdbx_description
1 polymer ?
#
loop_
_entity_poly.entity_id
_entity_poly.type
_entity_poly.pdbx_seq_one_letter_code
_entity_poly.pdbx_strand_id
1 'polypeptide(L)'
;ERDAKFNKGYVINVLGGKEWQVGKGHKNIINLNGRVIYQGGDRISPIDYDASYLAKDVVFDETRAFIDREPFAVHFHLGVFYRKNKAKHASVWTVQLVNIVGTKEFYGYKYNLKTDEIIDDEEMLIFPQISYKIEF
;
A
#
# COMPACT_ATOMS: atom_id res chain seq x y z
N GLU A 1 -26.72 -15.17 -5.08
CA GLU A 1 -25.38 -14.86 -5.65
C GLU A 1 -24.51 -14.40 -4.49
N ARG A 2 -23.31 -14.97 -4.30
CA ARG A 2 -22.42 -14.62 -3.18
C ARG A 2 -21.41 -13.58 -3.67
N ASP A 3 -21.10 -12.60 -2.83
CA ASP A 3 -20.04 -11.63 -3.12
C ASP A 3 -18.66 -12.31 -3.14
N ALA A 4 -17.78 -11.85 -4.02
CA ALA A 4 -16.41 -12.36 -4.14
C ALA A 4 -15.48 -11.75 -3.09
N LYS A 5 -14.42 -12.49 -2.69
CA LYS A 5 -13.38 -12.07 -1.73
C LYS A 5 -12.86 -10.64 -2.00
N PHE A 6 -12.54 -10.34 -3.26
CA PHE A 6 -11.96 -9.06 -3.66
C PHE A 6 -12.98 -7.95 -3.93
N ASN A 7 -14.25 -8.13 -3.55
CA ASN A 7 -15.24 -7.07 -3.63
C ASN A 7 -15.04 -6.05 -2.49
N LYS A 8 -14.13 -5.10 -2.73
CA LYS A 8 -13.82 -3.96 -1.85
C LYS A 8 -14.97 -2.95 -1.71
N GLY A 9 -16.03 -3.05 -2.52
CA GLY A 9 -17.14 -2.10 -2.56
C GLY A 9 -16.83 -0.77 -3.23
N TYR A 10 -15.71 -0.12 -2.88
CA TYR A 10 -15.23 1.09 -3.54
C TYR A 10 -13.70 1.16 -3.57
N VAL A 11 -13.17 1.80 -4.62
CA VAL A 11 -11.76 2.17 -4.74
C VAL A 11 -11.70 3.53 -5.42
N ILE A 12 -11.12 4.53 -4.75
CA ILE A 12 -10.96 5.89 -5.24
C ILE A 12 -9.46 6.18 -5.33
N ASN A 13 -8.99 6.57 -6.52
CA ASN A 13 -7.61 6.94 -6.77
C ASN A 13 -7.54 8.42 -7.14
N VAL A 14 -6.81 9.21 -6.36
CA VAL A 14 -6.56 10.63 -6.63
C VAL A 14 -5.09 10.81 -6.90
N LEU A 15 -4.76 11.37 -8.05
CA LEU A 15 -3.38 11.63 -8.46
C LEU A 15 -3.18 13.10 -8.74
N GLY A 16 -2.02 13.62 -8.37
CA GLY A 16 -1.65 15.00 -8.64
C GLY A 16 -0.15 15.13 -8.76
N GLY A 17 0.28 16.11 -9.53
CA GLY A 17 1.70 16.42 -9.62
C GLY A 17 1.93 17.74 -10.33
N LYS A 18 3.10 18.31 -10.08
CA LYS A 18 3.55 19.52 -10.72
C LYS A 18 5.01 19.44 -11.05
N GLU A 19 5.34 20.01 -12.19
CA GLU A 19 6.70 20.18 -12.67
C GLU A 19 7.05 21.66 -12.72
N TRP A 20 8.29 21.97 -12.35
CA TRP A 20 8.83 23.32 -12.37
C TRP A 20 10.19 23.34 -13.05
N GLN A 21 10.36 24.32 -13.93
CA GLN A 21 11.67 24.66 -14.48
C GLN A 21 12.41 25.58 -13.51
N VAL A 22 13.58 25.14 -13.05
CA VAL A 22 14.36 25.80 -11.99
C VAL A 22 15.81 26.06 -12.40
N GLY A 23 16.50 26.86 -11.59
CA GLY A 23 17.91 27.22 -11.80
C GLY A 23 18.12 28.29 -12.87
N LYS A 24 19.39 28.65 -13.11
CA LYS A 24 19.77 29.71 -14.05
C LYS A 24 19.34 29.34 -15.47
N GLY A 25 18.49 30.18 -16.07
CA GLY A 25 17.94 29.98 -17.41
C GLY A 25 16.88 28.88 -17.50
N HIS A 26 16.24 28.50 -16.38
CA HIS A 26 15.12 27.54 -16.37
C HIS A 26 15.45 26.18 -17.01
N LYS A 27 16.73 25.80 -16.97
CA LYS A 27 17.21 24.59 -17.65
C LYS A 27 17.08 23.32 -16.82
N ASN A 28 16.91 23.41 -15.50
CA ASN A 28 16.76 22.23 -14.64
C ASN A 28 15.27 21.99 -14.38
N ILE A 29 14.92 20.78 -13.98
CA ILE A 29 13.53 20.39 -13.73
C ILE A 29 13.41 19.78 -12.34
N ILE A 30 12.45 20.25 -11.56
CA ILE A 30 11.96 19.56 -10.35
C ILE A 30 10.53 19.12 -10.62
N ASN A 31 10.20 17.89 -10.22
CA ASN A 31 8.84 17.36 -10.27
C ASN A 31 8.48 16.78 -8.90
N LEU A 32 7.27 17.09 -8.45
CA LEU A 32 6.64 16.50 -7.27
C LEU A 32 5.33 15.87 -7.71
N ASN A 33 5.13 14.60 -7.39
CA ASN A 33 3.89 13.89 -7.67
C ASN A 33 3.43 13.09 -6.46
N GLY A 34 2.14 12.86 -6.37
CA GLY A 34 1.51 12.08 -5.32
C GLY A 34 0.31 11.30 -5.83
N ARG A 35 0.04 10.16 -5.19
CA ARG A 35 -1.13 9.33 -5.40
C ARG A 35 -1.72 8.94 -4.05
N VAL A 36 -2.98 9.30 -3.83
CA VAL A 36 -3.77 8.84 -2.69
C VAL A 36 -4.78 7.81 -3.17
N ILE A 37 -4.87 6.69 -2.45
CA ILE A 37 -5.80 5.59 -2.71
C ILE A 37 -6.68 5.46 -1.48
N TYR A 38 -8.00 5.52 -1.66
CA TYR A 38 -8.98 5.31 -0.61
C TYR A 38 -9.87 4.13 -1.03
N GLN A 39 -9.80 3.02 -0.30
CA GLN A 39 -10.48 1.78 -0.68
C GLN A 39 -11.19 1.14 0.51
N GLY A 40 -12.28 0.42 0.24
CA GLY A 40 -12.84 -0.51 1.23
C GLY A 40 -11.94 -1.73 1.41
N GLY A 41 -12.13 -2.45 2.51
CA GLY A 41 -11.41 -3.68 2.81
C GLY A 41 -11.90 -4.87 2.00
N ASP A 42 -11.09 -5.93 1.93
CA ASP A 42 -11.53 -7.18 1.32
C ASP A 42 -12.59 -7.87 2.18
N ARG A 43 -13.40 -8.71 1.54
CA ARG A 43 -14.38 -9.54 2.24
C ARG A 43 -13.69 -10.77 2.80
N ILE A 44 -13.99 -11.09 4.05
CA ILE A 44 -13.41 -12.22 4.78
C ILE A 44 -14.53 -13.14 5.28
N SER A 45 -14.22 -14.42 5.40
CA SER A 45 -15.08 -15.38 6.07
C SER A 45 -14.90 -15.23 7.58
N PRO A 46 -15.96 -15.32 8.40
CA PRO A 46 -15.82 -15.31 9.84
C PRO A 46 -15.04 -16.53 10.31
N ILE A 47 -14.33 -16.39 11.42
CA ILE A 47 -13.57 -17.49 12.04
C ILE A 47 -14.54 -18.39 12.82
N ASP A 48 -14.41 -19.70 12.65
CA ASP A 48 -14.99 -20.68 13.56
C ASP A 48 -14.04 -20.86 14.75
N TYR A 49 -14.30 -20.10 15.82
CA TYR A 49 -13.43 -20.09 16.99
C TYR A 49 -13.32 -21.47 17.64
N ASP A 50 -14.43 -22.19 17.79
CA ASP A 50 -14.43 -23.52 18.44
C ASP A 50 -13.60 -24.52 17.64
N ALA A 51 -13.82 -24.57 16.31
CA ALA A 51 -13.03 -25.41 15.42
C ALA A 51 -11.55 -24.99 15.39
N SER A 52 -11.27 -23.68 15.42
CA SER A 52 -9.91 -23.14 15.43
C SER A 52 -9.16 -23.51 16.71
N TYR A 53 -9.80 -23.37 17.88
CA TYR A 53 -9.22 -23.74 19.17
C TYR A 53 -8.94 -25.25 19.27
N LEU A 54 -9.81 -26.08 18.69
CA LEU A 54 -9.62 -27.54 18.63
C LEU A 54 -8.48 -27.93 17.69
N ALA A 55 -8.40 -27.28 16.52
CA ALA A 55 -7.39 -27.54 15.51
C ALA A 55 -6.03 -26.93 15.84
N LYS A 56 -5.98 -25.95 16.76
CA LYS A 56 -4.81 -25.10 17.04
C LYS A 56 -4.29 -24.39 15.78
N ASP A 57 -5.23 -24.03 14.91
CA ASP A 57 -5.02 -23.34 13.64
C ASP A 57 -6.25 -22.50 13.32
N VAL A 58 -6.16 -21.55 12.39
CA VAL A 58 -7.31 -20.72 12.00
C VAL A 58 -8.22 -21.49 11.05
N VAL A 59 -9.43 -21.77 11.50
CA VAL A 59 -10.50 -22.41 10.73
C VAL A 59 -11.59 -21.39 10.45
N PHE A 60 -11.94 -21.23 9.17
CA PHE A 60 -13.00 -20.32 8.75
C PHE A 60 -14.35 -21.03 8.62
N ASP A 61 -15.42 -20.32 8.96
CA ASP A 61 -16.79 -20.77 8.71
C ASP A 61 -17.18 -20.46 7.26
N GLU A 62 -16.97 -21.44 6.39
CA GLU A 62 -17.27 -21.34 4.95
C GLU A 62 -18.78 -21.28 4.65
N THR A 63 -19.65 -21.66 5.61
CA THR A 63 -21.11 -21.52 5.46
C THR A 63 -21.52 -20.05 5.42
N ARG A 64 -20.71 -19.18 6.05
CA ARG A 64 -20.85 -17.72 6.12
C ARG A 64 -19.73 -16.98 5.37
N ALA A 65 -19.18 -17.58 4.31
CA ALA A 65 -18.06 -16.97 3.59
C ALA A 65 -18.38 -15.57 3.02
N PHE A 66 -17.39 -14.67 3.13
CA PHE A 66 -17.38 -13.29 2.62
C PHE A 66 -18.45 -12.35 3.20
N ILE A 67 -19.04 -12.70 4.35
CA ILE A 67 -20.02 -11.85 5.05
C ILE A 67 -19.33 -10.66 5.71
N ASP A 68 -18.17 -10.88 6.33
CA ASP A 68 -17.41 -9.85 7.02
C ASP A 68 -16.50 -9.08 6.06
N ARG A 69 -15.99 -7.94 6.52
CA ARG A 69 -15.15 -7.06 5.72
C ARG A 69 -14.06 -6.41 6.57
N GLU A 70 -12.87 -6.35 6.01
CA GLU A 70 -11.77 -5.58 6.58
C GLU A 70 -12.10 -4.07 6.68
N PRO A 71 -11.46 -3.33 7.60
CA PRO A 71 -11.55 -1.88 7.62
C PRO A 71 -11.16 -1.25 6.27
N PHE A 72 -11.64 -0.04 6.03
CA PHE A 72 -11.17 0.73 4.88
C PHE A 72 -9.67 1.06 5.02
N ALA A 73 -8.98 1.20 3.89
CA ALA A 73 -7.57 1.50 3.84
C ALA A 73 -7.30 2.79 3.05
N VAL A 74 -6.29 3.54 3.50
CA VAL A 74 -5.82 4.76 2.82
C VAL A 74 -4.35 4.63 2.51
N HIS A 75 -3.96 4.59 1.24
CA HIS A 75 -2.54 4.58 0.87
C HIS A 75 -2.14 5.93 0.29
N PHE A 76 -0.94 6.39 0.63
CA PHE A 76 -0.35 7.57 0.03
C PHE A 76 1.05 7.25 -0.47
N HIS A 77 1.28 7.51 -1.75
CA HIS A 77 2.58 7.41 -2.40
C HIS A 77 3.05 8.80 -2.83
N LEU A 78 4.34 9.07 -2.66
CA LEU A 78 4.96 10.36 -2.96
C LEU A 78 6.21 10.15 -3.84
N GLY A 79 6.34 10.95 -4.88
CA GLY A 79 7.48 10.93 -5.79
C GLY A 79 8.10 12.31 -5.94
N VAL A 80 9.42 12.39 -5.82
CA VAL A 80 10.22 13.58 -6.10
C VAL A 80 11.24 13.23 -7.18
N PHE A 81 11.35 14.09 -8.18
CA PHE A 81 12.30 13.95 -9.27
C PHE A 81 13.04 15.26 -9.48
N TYR A 82 14.35 15.18 -9.68
CA TYR A 82 15.18 16.33 -9.98
C TYR A 82 16.17 16.04 -11.10
N ARG A 83 16.07 16.80 -12.19
CA ARG A 83 16.98 16.76 -13.32
C ARG A 83 17.81 18.04 -13.38
N LYS A 84 19.13 17.89 -13.32
CA LYS A 84 20.10 18.98 -13.51
C LYS A 84 20.76 18.85 -14.87
N ASN A 85 20.48 19.80 -15.76
CA ASN A 85 21.01 19.81 -17.12
C ASN A 85 22.31 20.63 -17.21
N LYS A 86 23.35 20.03 -17.79
CA LYS A 86 24.62 20.67 -18.17
C LYS A 86 24.85 20.49 -19.67
N ALA A 87 25.88 21.16 -20.19
CA ALA A 87 26.15 21.20 -21.63
C ALA A 87 26.46 19.83 -22.28
N LYS A 88 26.97 18.86 -21.52
CA LYS A 88 27.41 17.54 -22.02
C LYS A 88 26.79 16.34 -21.30
N HIS A 89 25.91 16.58 -20.33
CA HIS A 89 25.23 15.53 -19.58
C HIS A 89 24.08 16.10 -18.76
N ALA A 90 23.18 15.22 -18.34
CA ALA A 90 22.18 15.47 -17.32
C ALA A 90 22.35 14.53 -16.13
N SER A 91 22.20 15.08 -14.93
CA SER A 91 22.14 14.32 -13.68
C SER A 91 20.70 14.23 -13.23
N VAL A 92 20.21 13.02 -12.96
CA VAL A 92 18.82 12.76 -12.58
C VAL A 92 18.78 12.07 -11.23
N TRP A 93 18.03 12.64 -10.30
CA TRP A 93 17.73 12.08 -8.98
C TRP A 93 16.25 11.74 -8.92
N THR A 94 15.92 10.55 -8.41
CA THR A 94 14.53 10.15 -8.15
C THR A 94 14.42 9.62 -6.73
N VAL A 95 13.40 10.07 -6.01
CA VAL A 95 13.01 9.54 -4.71
C VAL A 95 11.53 9.16 -4.81
N GLN A 96 11.21 7.92 -4.45
CA GLN A 96 9.85 7.43 -4.36
C GLN A 96 9.62 6.86 -2.97
N LEU A 97 8.51 7.21 -2.36
CA LEU A 97 8.08 6.72 -1.06
C LEU A 97 6.70 6.11 -1.25
N VAL A 98 6.60 4.81 -1.01
CA VAL A 98 5.34 4.07 -1.12
C VAL A 98 4.77 3.84 0.28
N ASN A 99 3.47 4.06 0.42
CA ASN A 99 2.72 3.85 1.67
C ASN A 99 3.22 4.74 2.82
N ILE A 100 3.43 6.03 2.55
CA ILE A 100 4.08 6.95 3.49
C ILE A 100 3.27 7.21 4.77
N VAL A 101 1.96 6.93 4.73
CA VAL A 101 1.06 7.02 5.88
C VAL A 101 1.11 5.78 6.78
N GLY A 102 1.88 4.75 6.39
CA GLY A 102 2.05 3.54 7.20
C GLY A 102 0.77 2.73 7.33
N THR A 103 0.00 2.58 6.26
CA THR A 103 -1.20 1.76 6.31
C THR A 103 -0.80 0.29 6.42
N LYS A 104 -1.39 -0.40 7.38
CA LYS A 104 -1.16 -1.82 7.59
C LYS A 104 -1.87 -2.63 6.52
N GLU A 105 -1.19 -3.64 6.01
CA GLU A 105 -1.80 -4.64 5.13
C GLU A 105 -2.24 -5.82 5.99
N PHE A 106 -3.49 -6.25 5.82
CA PHE A 106 -4.05 -7.41 6.51
C PHE A 106 -3.87 -8.66 5.64
N TYR A 107 -3.20 -9.67 6.17
CA TYR A 107 -2.93 -10.94 5.49
C TYR A 107 -3.82 -12.09 5.95
N GLY A 108 -4.70 -11.84 6.93
CA GLY A 108 -5.57 -12.83 7.54
C GLY A 108 -5.40 -12.89 9.05
N TYR A 109 -5.62 -14.07 9.61
CA TYR A 109 -5.46 -14.31 11.04
C TYR A 109 -4.40 -15.38 11.27
N LYS A 110 -3.74 -15.32 12.42
CA LYS A 110 -2.78 -16.32 12.87
C LYS A 110 -3.19 -16.87 14.23
N TYR A 111 -3.00 -18.18 14.42
CA TYR A 111 -3.16 -18.82 15.71
C TYR A 111 -1.85 -18.73 16.50
N ASN A 112 -1.88 -18.07 17.66
CA ASN A 112 -0.74 -17.99 18.56
C ASN A 112 -0.73 -19.17 19.53
N LEU A 113 0.08 -20.19 19.21
CA LEU A 113 0.23 -21.41 20.04
C LEU A 113 0.76 -21.14 21.46
N LYS A 114 1.34 -19.96 21.75
CA LYS A 114 1.87 -19.63 23.08
C LYS A 114 0.81 -19.00 23.97
N THR A 115 0.00 -18.09 23.44
CA THR A 115 -1.05 -17.39 24.21
C THR A 115 -2.41 -18.06 24.08
N ASP A 116 -2.54 -19.03 23.17
CA ASP A 116 -3.80 -19.70 22.83
C ASP A 116 -4.85 -18.72 22.29
N GLU A 117 -4.40 -17.75 21.48
CA GLU A 117 -5.23 -16.67 20.94
C GLU A 117 -5.15 -16.61 19.42
N ILE A 118 -6.23 -16.17 18.80
CA ILE A 118 -6.27 -15.83 17.38
C ILE A 118 -6.01 -14.33 17.26
N ILE A 119 -5.00 -13.96 16.47
CA ILE A 119 -4.56 -12.58 16.30
C ILE A 119 -4.59 -12.17 14.82
N ASP A 120 -4.74 -10.88 14.56
CA ASP A 120 -4.67 -10.32 13.22
C ASP A 120 -3.23 -10.43 12.69
N ASP A 121 -3.09 -10.93 11.46
CA ASP A 121 -1.84 -10.96 10.73
C ASP A 121 -1.70 -9.69 9.89
N GLU A 122 -1.15 -8.65 10.50
CA GLU A 122 -0.96 -7.35 9.86
C GLU A 122 0.51 -6.95 9.78
N GLU A 123 0.93 -6.39 8.64
CA GLU A 123 2.24 -5.77 8.53
C GLU A 123 2.15 -4.32 8.03
N MET A 124 2.99 -3.45 8.60
CA MET A 124 3.16 -2.08 8.14
C MET A 124 4.48 -1.95 7.41
N LEU A 125 4.44 -1.75 6.09
CA LEU A 125 5.64 -1.56 5.28
C LEU A 125 5.60 -0.20 4.56
N ILE A 126 6.65 0.58 4.78
CA ILE A 126 6.95 1.81 4.03
C ILE A 126 8.15 1.50 3.14
N PHE A 127 8.02 1.73 1.83
CA PHE A 127 9.06 1.37 0.87
C PHE A 127 9.71 2.63 0.27
N PRO A 128 10.89 3.04 0.76
CA PRO A 128 11.67 4.11 0.17
C PRO A 128 12.57 3.61 -0.95
N GLN A 129 12.55 4.29 -2.10
CA GLN A 129 13.41 4.03 -3.23
C GLN A 129 14.12 5.31 -3.66
N ILE A 130 15.45 5.26 -3.75
CA ILE A 130 16.29 6.38 -4.19
C ILE A 130 17.13 5.91 -5.36
N SER A 131 17.19 6.70 -6.43
CA SER A 131 18.03 6.40 -7.59
C SER A 131 18.72 7.63 -8.14
N TYR A 132 19.89 7.39 -8.74
CA TYR A 132 20.69 8.39 -9.43
C TYR A 132 21.11 7.88 -10.81
N LYS A 133 20.95 8.72 -11.83
CA LYS A 133 21.29 8.41 -13.22
C LYS A 133 22.04 9.58 -13.85
N ILE A 134 23.02 9.26 -14.70
CA ILE A 134 23.68 10.22 -15.59
C ILE A 134 23.29 9.89 -17.03
N GLU A 135 22.90 10.90 -17.80
CA GLU A 135 22.61 10.81 -19.23
C GLU A 135 23.63 11.66 -19.98
N PHE A 136 24.22 11.13 -21.05
CA PHE A 136 25.27 11.79 -21.84
C PHE A 136 24.71 12.32 -23.16
#